data_AF-A0A921B992-F1
#
_entry.id   AF-A0A921B992-F1
#
_cell.length_a   1.000
_cell.length_b   1.000
_cell.length_c   1.000
_cell.angle_alpha   90.00
_cell.angle_beta   90.00
_cell.angle_gamma   90.00
#
_symmetry.space_group_name_H-M   'P 1'
#
loop_
_entity.id
_entity.type
_entity.pdbx_description
1 polymer ?
#
loop_
_entity_poly.entity_id
_entity_poly.type
_entity_poly.pdbx_seq_one_letter_code
_entity_poly.pdbx_strand_id
1 'polypeptide(L)' 'MKEQIYNAQRETIEENLESSMKAMVESFDTEDFKEGVAHFIEKREANFTGK' A
#
# COMPACT_ATOMS: atom_id res chain seq x y z
N MET A 1 -4.91 2.73 -0.79
CA MET A 1 -5.39 2.67 -2.20
C MET A 1 -6.82 3.18 -2.39
N LYS A 2 -7.88 2.51 -1.91
CA LYS A 2 -9.26 2.95 -2.22
C LYS A 2 -9.54 4.41 -1.82
N GLU A 3 -9.12 4.80 -0.62
CA GLU A 3 -9.25 6.19 -0.13
C GLU A 3 -8.51 7.20 -1.02
N GLN A 4 -7.26 6.90 -1.40
CA GLN A 4 -6.43 7.77 -2.26
C GLN A 4 -7.12 8.10 -3.60
N ILE A 5 -7.87 7.15 -4.19
CA ILE A 5 -8.62 7.38 -5.44
C ILE A 5 -9.79 8.34 -5.26
N TYR A 6 -10.45 8.33 -4.09
CA TYR A 6 -11.52 9.28 -3.81
C TYR A 6 -10.96 10.66 -3.48
N ASN A 7 -9.86 10.72 -2.74
CA ASN A 7 -9.20 11.97 -2.39
C ASN A 7 -8.61 12.68 -3.62
N ALA A 8 -8.03 11.93 -4.56
CA ALA A 8 -7.48 12.44 -5.82
C ALA A 8 -8.50 13.22 -6.69
N GLN A 9 -9.80 13.04 -6.48
CA GLN A 9 -10.84 13.80 -7.20
C GLN A 9 -10.97 15.25 -6.71
N ARG A 10 -10.39 15.57 -5.55
CA ARG A 10 -10.54 16.86 -4.86
C ARG A 10 -9.19 17.51 -4.51
N GLU A 11 -8.15 16.71 -4.38
CA GLU A 11 -6.77 17.15 -4.13
C GLU A 11 -6.11 17.68 -5.40
N THR A 12 -5.14 18.57 -5.21
CA THR A 12 -4.13 18.86 -6.22
C THR A 12 -3.18 17.67 -6.38
N ILE A 13 -2.39 17.67 -7.47
CA ILE A 13 -1.40 16.62 -7.71
C ILE A 13 -0.36 16.55 -6.58
N GLU A 14 0.05 17.70 -6.04
CA GLU A 14 1.04 17.78 -4.96
C GLU A 14 0.52 17.14 -3.68
N GLU A 15 -0.67 17.53 -3.22
CA GLU A 15 -1.33 16.94 -2.03
C GLU A 15 -1.52 15.42 -2.17
N ASN A 16 -1.96 14.98 -3.36
CA ASN A 16 -2.18 13.56 -3.60
C ASN A 16 -0.87 12.76 -3.60
N LEU A 17 0.21 13.33 -4.13
CA LEU A 17 1.52 12.70 -4.14
C LEU A 17 2.08 12.57 -2.73
N GLU A 18 1.97 13.63 -1.91
CA GLU A 18 2.41 13.61 -0.51
C GLU A 18 1.66 12.57 0.31
N SER A 19 0.31 12.56 0.23
CA SER A 19 -0.51 11.62 0.99
C SER A 19 -0.31 10.17 0.52
N SER A 20 -0.14 9.95 -0.79
CA SER A 20 0.10 8.63 -1.36
C SER A 20 1.46 8.08 -0.96
N MET A 21 2.50 8.91 -0.98
CA MET A 21 3.85 8.50 -0.60
C MET A 21 3.93 8.16 0.89
N LYS A 22 3.27 8.94 1.75
CA LYS A 22 3.17 8.63 3.18
C LYS A 22 2.52 7.26 3.41
N ALA A 23 1.36 7.02 2.81
CA ALA A 23 0.65 5.75 2.94
C ALA A 23 1.43 4.55 2.36
N MET A 24 2.23 4.76 1.31
CA MET A 24 3.13 3.73 0.80
C MET A 24 4.17 3.33 1.85
N VAL A 25 4.83 4.31 2.48
CA VAL A 25 5.84 4.04 3.52
C VAL A 25 5.21 3.34 4.72
N GLU A 26 4.04 3.78 5.17
CA GLU A 26 3.30 3.14 6.26
C GLU A 26 2.91 1.69 5.92
N SER A 27 2.64 1.38 4.65
CA SER A 27 2.31 0.02 4.23
C SER A 27 3.48 -0.96 4.40
N PHE A 28 4.73 -0.49 4.47
CA PHE A 28 5.89 -1.39 4.58
C PHE A 28 5.94 -2.15 5.91
N ASP A 29 5.31 -1.59 6.96
CA ASP A 29 5.31 -2.20 8.29
C ASP A 29 4.21 -3.25 8.49
N THR A 30 3.24 -3.34 7.56
CA THR A 30 2.13 -4.29 7.67
C THR A 30 2.56 -5.73 7.47
N GLU A 31 1.76 -6.67 8.00
CA GLU A 31 2.01 -8.10 7.85
C GLU A 31 1.85 -8.50 6.38
N ASP A 32 0.83 -7.97 5.71
CA ASP A 32 0.52 -8.30 4.33
C ASP A 32 1.56 -7.78 3.32
N PHE A 33 2.24 -6.65 3.60
CA PHE A 33 3.34 -6.20 2.75
C PHE A 33 4.53 -7.15 2.85
N LYS A 34 4.92 -7.50 4.08
CA LYS A 34 6.03 -8.43 4.34
C LYS A 34 5.74 -9.81 3.75
N GLU A 35 4.51 -10.30 3.89
CA GLU A 35 4.03 -11.53 3.26
C GLU A 35 4.09 -11.43 1.73
N GLY A 36 3.63 -10.31 1.16
CA GLY A 36 3.74 -9.97 -0.26
C GLY A 36 5.15 -10.18 -0.82
N VAL A 37 6.14 -9.66 -0.10
CA VAL A 37 7.56 -9.81 -0.47
C VAL A 37 8.03 -11.25 -0.29
N ALA A 38 7.72 -11.86 0.87
CA ALA A 38 8.20 -13.21 1.21
C ALA A 38 7.67 -14.26 0.23
N HIS A 39 6.35 -14.29 -0.02
CA HIS A 39 5.76 -15.29 -0.91
C HIS A 39 6.29 -15.17 -2.35
N PHE A 40 6.59 -13.96 -2.81
CA PHE A 40 7.17 -13.72 -4.14
C PHE A 40 8.59 -14.26 -4.25
N ILE A 41 9.44 -14.02 -3.24
CA ILE A 41 10.82 -14.52 -3.20
C ILE A 41 10.84 -16.05 -3.07
N GLU A 42 10.00 -16.59 -2.20
CA GLU A 42 9.93 -18.03 -1.89
C GLU A 42 9.15 -18.83 -2.94
N LYS A 43 8.47 -18.17 -3.88
CA LYS A 43 7.65 -18.77 -4.94
C LYS A 43 6.56 -19.71 -4.41
N ARG A 44 5.89 -19.29 -3.34
CA ARG A 44 4.75 -19.99 -2.75
C ARG A 44 3.47 -19.17 -2.87
N GLU A 45 2.33 -19.79 -2.59
CA GLU A 45 1.07 -19.08 -2.44
C GLU A 45 1.14 -18.10 -1.26
N ALA A 46 0.50 -16.94 -1.45
CA ALA A 46 0.42 -15.88 -0.45
C ALA A 46 -0.70 -16.14 0.55
N ASN A 47 -0.50 -15.76 1.80
CA ASN A 47 -1.51 -15.84 2.86
C ASN A 47 -1.81 -14.46 3.46
N PHE A 48 -2.53 -13.63 2.71
CA PHE A 48 -2.94 -12.31 3.18
C PHE A 48 -4.00 -12.37 4.28
N THR A 49 -3.87 -11.49 5.26
CA THR A 49 -4.72 -11.45 6.46
C THR A 49 -5.59 -10.20 6.57
N GLY A 50 -5.29 -9.17 5.77
CA GLY A 50 -5.94 -7.86 5.78
C GLY A 50 -5.46 -6.94 6.90
N LYS A 51 -4.25 -7.17 7.43
CA LYS A 51 -3.68 -6.43 8.58
C LYS A 51 -2.40 -5.68 8.22
#